data_AF-A0A7V4UEZ3-F1
#
_entry.id   AF-A0A7V4UEZ3-F1
#
_cell.length_a   1.000
_cell.length_b   1.000
_cell.length_c   1.000
_cell.angle_alpha   90.00
_cell.angle_beta   90.00
_cell.angle_gamma   90.00
#
_symmetry.space_group_name_H-M   'P 1'
#
loop_
_entity.id
_entity.type
_entity.pdbx_description
1 polymer ?
#
loop_
_entity_poly.entity_id
_entity_poly.type
_entity_poly.pdbx_seq_one_letter_code
_entity_poly.pdbx_strand_id
1 'polypeptide(L)'
;MNPYWLGMSAVGVIGLGMAAAASAADAGDLVIADQGKALATVVVSPTATTWEKRAAADLAHYIGLMTGGKPAVADQAGNAQGPLLIVGQKALEMEPSLRTALQKAAKKDPVLRADAIVLRRQGNRVFLAGLNDDCHYYAVAELLRRWGCRWYLPTEIGECIPRHQTLKIGDLDHAYAPPFEVRNYWIAWNGSNAGQEEFTRRNFMNYGVGVPSGHAIGAYVQELIPKGKSVFNVPIAEPRTADHIAAKIDAKFAAGEDISLGMEDGIYESDSARDRELQANFQDKYFLVPSLTDPFLELYNQVAGKLARKYPQSKSRIGFLAYSNITLPPQRQVVAARPLVAYLAPIDIDPNHGMDDPRSPPRQEYREI
;
A
#
# COMPACT_ATOMS: atom_id res chain seq x y z
N MET A 1 63.82 22.43 -50.55
CA MET A 1 63.68 23.74 -49.89
C MET A 1 63.50 23.47 -48.40
N ASN A 2 64.46 23.87 -47.58
CA ASN A 2 64.42 23.83 -46.09
C ASN A 2 63.62 25.08 -45.59
N PRO A 3 63.28 25.29 -44.30
CA PRO A 3 63.47 24.48 -43.08
C PRO A 3 62.29 24.48 -42.04
N TYR A 4 62.47 23.68 -40.97
CA TYR A 4 62.02 23.76 -39.55
C TYR A 4 60.86 24.68 -39.12
N TRP A 5 59.99 24.23 -38.20
CA TRP A 5 59.60 24.97 -36.97
C TRP A 5 58.89 24.06 -35.93
N LEU A 6 59.24 24.31 -34.67
CA LEU A 6 58.86 23.60 -33.45
C LEU A 6 57.38 23.79 -33.07
N GLY A 7 56.74 22.74 -32.55
CA GLY A 7 55.48 22.85 -31.84
C GLY A 7 55.69 23.38 -30.41
N MET A 8 55.11 24.53 -30.10
CA MET A 8 54.99 25.05 -28.73
C MET A 8 53.87 24.31 -27.99
N SER A 9 54.22 23.64 -26.90
CA SER A 9 53.26 23.14 -25.91
C SER A 9 52.72 24.31 -25.09
N ALA A 10 51.42 24.57 -25.18
CA ALA A 10 50.73 25.47 -24.28
C ALA A 10 50.47 24.76 -22.94
N VAL A 11 51.13 25.25 -21.89
CA VAL A 11 50.87 24.85 -20.50
C VAL A 11 49.57 25.53 -20.07
N GLY A 12 48.47 24.77 -20.07
CA GLY A 12 47.22 25.17 -19.44
C GLY A 12 47.33 25.01 -17.92
N VAL A 13 47.31 26.12 -17.19
CA VAL A 13 47.19 26.14 -15.73
C VAL A 13 45.80 25.62 -15.36
N ILE A 14 45.71 24.35 -14.94
CA ILE A 14 44.51 23.81 -14.32
C ILE A 14 44.48 24.36 -12.88
N GLY A 15 43.67 25.38 -12.65
CA GLY A 15 43.32 25.80 -11.30
C GLY A 15 42.57 24.66 -10.60
N LEU A 16 43.22 23.99 -9.66
CA LEU A 16 42.53 23.14 -8.69
C LEU A 16 41.64 24.04 -7.83
N GLY A 17 40.39 24.19 -8.24
CA GLY A 17 39.32 24.58 -7.32
C GLY A 17 39.18 23.47 -6.29
N MET A 18 39.71 23.69 -5.09
CA MET A 18 39.35 22.89 -3.92
C MET A 18 37.84 23.05 -3.70
N ALA A 19 37.06 22.15 -4.27
CA ALA A 19 35.72 21.90 -3.80
C ALA A 19 35.87 21.39 -2.37
N ALA A 20 35.59 22.26 -1.41
CA ALA A 20 35.42 21.87 -0.02
C ALA A 20 34.22 20.90 0.01
N ALA A 21 34.52 19.60 -0.10
CA ALA A 21 33.62 18.57 0.37
C ALA A 21 33.45 18.86 1.86
N ALA A 22 32.30 19.44 2.23
CA ALA A 22 31.90 19.52 3.61
C ALA A 22 31.89 18.09 4.13
N SER A 23 32.92 17.71 4.90
CA SER A 23 32.88 16.47 5.66
C SER A 23 31.67 16.59 6.56
N ALA A 24 30.69 15.71 6.39
CA ALA A 24 29.71 15.46 7.43
C ALA A 24 30.52 15.10 8.68
N ALA A 25 30.66 16.05 9.59
CA ALA A 25 31.21 15.77 10.90
C ALA A 25 30.31 14.68 11.48
N ASP A 26 30.91 13.56 11.90
CA ASP A 26 30.25 12.47 12.59
C ASP A 26 29.56 13.07 13.82
N ALA A 27 28.27 13.38 13.66
CA ALA A 27 27.48 13.99 14.69
C ALA A 27 27.15 12.84 15.64
N GLY A 28 28.05 12.61 16.60
CA GLY A 28 27.95 11.53 17.58
C GLY A 28 26.52 11.35 18.09
N ASP A 29 26.20 10.12 18.50
CA ASP A 29 24.85 9.70 18.85
C ASP A 29 24.05 10.75 19.65
N LEU A 30 22.85 11.09 19.16
CA LEU A 30 21.88 11.93 19.87
C LEU A 30 21.16 11.08 20.92
N VAL A 31 21.41 11.36 22.20
CA VAL A 31 20.79 10.65 23.31
C VAL A 31 19.37 11.18 23.53
N ILE A 32 18.36 10.32 23.36
CA ILE A 32 16.93 10.64 23.46
C ILE A 32 16.42 10.45 24.90
N ALA A 33 16.91 9.41 25.57
CA ALA A 33 16.63 9.13 26.96
C ALA A 33 17.80 8.36 27.57
N ASP A 34 18.06 8.57 28.85
CA ASP A 34 19.15 7.93 29.57
C ASP A 34 18.77 7.66 31.02
N GLN A 35 19.05 6.45 31.50
CA GLN A 35 18.84 6.02 32.88
C GLN A 35 17.46 6.38 33.46
N GLY A 36 16.39 6.10 32.72
CA GLY A 36 15.02 6.40 33.17
C GLY A 36 14.57 7.84 33.00
N LYS A 37 15.40 8.71 32.41
CA LYS A 37 15.08 10.12 32.18
C LYS A 37 14.93 10.39 30.69
N ALA A 38 13.81 10.97 30.29
CA ALA A 38 13.65 11.51 28.95
C ALA A 38 14.47 12.80 28.81
N LEU A 39 15.32 12.87 27.79
CA LEU A 39 16.05 14.08 27.43
C LEU A 39 15.37 14.81 26.26
N ALA A 40 14.65 14.06 25.43
CA ALA A 40 13.95 14.58 24.28
C ALA A 40 12.59 15.20 24.63
N THR A 41 12.12 16.07 23.74
CA THR A 41 10.73 16.52 23.66
C THR A 41 10.15 16.12 22.31
N VAL A 42 8.92 15.59 22.32
CA VAL A 42 8.16 15.33 21.10
C VAL A 42 7.39 16.60 20.72
N VAL A 43 7.53 17.06 19.50
CA VAL A 43 6.90 18.28 19.00
C VAL A 43 5.93 17.94 17.87
N VAL A 44 4.69 18.39 17.97
CA VAL A 44 3.64 18.16 16.97
C VAL A 44 2.83 19.44 16.77
N SER A 45 2.19 19.62 15.62
CA SER A 45 1.37 20.82 15.39
C SER A 45 0.14 20.84 16.31
N PRO A 46 -0.27 22.00 16.89
CA PRO A 46 -1.52 22.09 17.64
C PRO A 46 -2.75 21.79 16.76
N THR A 47 -2.65 22.09 15.47
CA THR A 47 -3.67 21.82 14.45
C THR A 47 -3.51 20.45 13.78
N ALA A 48 -2.62 19.59 14.29
CA ALA A 48 -2.43 18.24 13.79
C ALA A 48 -3.73 17.43 13.80
N THR A 49 -3.86 16.59 12.78
CA THR A 49 -4.92 15.60 12.59
C THR A 49 -4.84 14.47 13.62
N THR A 50 -5.87 13.63 13.65
CA THR A 50 -6.01 12.55 14.64
C THR A 50 -4.79 11.63 14.69
N TRP A 51 -4.28 11.17 13.53
CA TRP A 51 -3.18 10.22 13.51
C TRP A 51 -1.83 10.87 13.73
N GLU A 52 -1.61 12.09 13.26
CA GLU A 52 -0.42 12.86 13.61
C GLU A 52 -0.31 13.09 15.14
N LYS A 53 -1.40 13.46 15.83
CA LYS A 53 -1.43 13.57 17.29
C LYS A 53 -1.20 12.23 17.98
N ARG A 54 -1.83 11.17 17.48
CA ARG A 54 -1.65 9.82 18.01
C ARG A 54 -0.21 9.34 17.82
N ALA A 55 0.44 9.65 16.71
CA ALA A 55 1.83 9.32 16.44
C ALA A 55 2.77 9.97 17.47
N ALA A 56 2.59 11.26 17.75
CA ALA A 56 3.37 11.96 18.78
C ALA A 56 3.17 11.36 20.18
N ALA A 57 1.92 11.03 20.54
CA ALA A 57 1.60 10.41 21.81
C ALA A 57 2.20 8.99 21.94
N ASP A 58 2.08 8.16 20.90
CA ASP A 58 2.62 6.80 20.87
C ASP A 58 4.16 6.85 20.89
N LEU A 59 4.80 7.80 20.20
CA LEU A 59 6.25 7.98 20.26
C LEU A 59 6.73 8.22 21.69
N ALA A 60 6.10 9.17 22.40
CA ALA A 60 6.41 9.43 23.81
C ALA A 60 6.12 8.21 24.71
N HIS A 61 4.99 7.54 24.48
CA HIS A 61 4.59 6.36 25.24
C HIS A 61 5.61 5.21 25.09
N TYR A 62 5.99 4.86 23.87
CA TYR A 62 6.93 3.77 23.62
C TYR A 62 8.35 4.09 24.08
N ILE A 63 8.81 5.35 23.98
CA ILE A 63 10.07 5.76 24.62
C ILE A 63 9.99 5.55 26.14
N GLY A 64 8.86 5.88 26.76
CA GLY A 64 8.61 5.62 28.18
C GLY A 64 8.63 4.12 28.53
N LEU A 65 7.99 3.27 27.73
CA LEU A 65 8.02 1.82 27.94
C LEU A 65 9.42 1.23 27.78
N MET A 66 10.19 1.70 26.78
CA MET A 66 11.54 1.20 26.55
C MET A 66 12.52 1.62 27.65
N THR A 67 12.39 2.84 28.17
CA THR A 67 13.46 3.47 28.96
C THR A 67 13.09 3.81 30.40
N GLY A 68 11.80 3.87 30.73
CA GLY A 68 11.27 4.42 31.97
C GLY A 68 11.10 5.95 31.97
N GLY A 69 11.73 6.66 31.03
CA GLY A 69 11.62 8.11 30.89
C GLY A 69 10.67 8.48 29.75
N LYS A 70 9.47 9.00 30.08
CA LYS A 70 8.48 9.43 29.08
C LYS A 70 8.73 10.89 28.66
N PRO A 71 9.05 11.18 27.39
CA PRO A 71 9.15 12.55 26.88
C PRO A 71 7.86 13.34 27.03
N ALA A 72 7.97 14.65 27.21
CA ALA A 72 6.84 15.55 27.07
C ALA A 72 6.44 15.65 25.58
N VAL A 73 5.14 15.84 25.33
CA VAL A 73 4.60 16.22 24.02
C VAL A 73 4.21 17.69 24.08
N ALA A 74 4.71 18.50 23.13
CA ALA A 74 4.50 19.94 23.09
C ALA A 74 4.16 20.44 21.68
N ASP A 75 3.48 21.58 21.62
CA ASP A 75 3.07 22.20 20.34
C ASP A 75 4.19 23.01 19.68
N GLN A 76 5.21 23.37 20.45
CA GLN A 76 6.36 24.15 20.00
C GLN A 76 7.65 23.57 20.55
N ALA A 77 8.73 23.71 19.77
CA ALA A 77 10.08 23.37 20.21
C ALA A 77 10.55 24.22 21.42
N GLY A 78 9.97 25.41 21.61
CA GLY A 78 10.42 26.37 22.62
C GLY A 78 11.91 26.71 22.51
N ASN A 79 12.53 27.07 23.64
CA ASN A 79 13.98 27.19 23.78
C ASN A 79 14.64 25.87 24.26
N ALA A 80 14.02 24.71 23.95
CA ALA A 80 14.55 23.44 24.41
C ALA A 80 15.96 23.20 23.82
N GLN A 81 16.95 23.11 24.70
CA GLN A 81 18.34 22.81 24.33
C GLN A 81 18.55 21.31 24.06
N GLY A 82 17.61 20.45 24.48
CA GLY A 82 17.66 19.01 24.31
C GLY A 82 17.24 18.52 22.91
N PRO A 83 17.25 17.19 22.69
CA PRO A 83 16.73 16.58 21.47
C PRO A 83 15.27 16.92 21.19
N LEU A 84 14.94 17.15 19.93
CA LEU A 84 13.58 17.39 19.46
C LEU A 84 13.16 16.31 18.48
N LEU A 85 12.07 15.60 18.78
CA LEU A 85 11.43 14.65 17.88
C LEU A 85 10.21 15.33 17.25
N ILE A 86 10.36 15.87 16.06
CA ILE A 86 9.38 16.72 15.39
C ILE A 86 8.56 15.86 14.43
N VAL A 87 7.24 15.84 14.61
CA VAL A 87 6.33 14.91 13.93
C VAL A 87 5.43 15.64 12.95
N GLY A 88 5.17 14.99 11.81
CA GLY A 88 4.07 15.30 10.91
C GLY A 88 4.24 16.60 10.13
N GLN A 89 3.16 17.38 10.01
CA GLN A 89 3.21 18.66 9.30
C GLN A 89 4.20 19.62 9.96
N LYS A 90 4.37 19.56 11.28
CA LYS A 90 5.35 20.42 11.95
C LYS A 90 6.77 20.18 11.48
N ALA A 91 7.11 18.92 11.17
CA ALA A 91 8.39 18.57 10.60
C ALA A 91 8.56 19.14 9.18
N LEU A 92 7.51 19.09 8.36
CA LEU A 92 7.52 19.64 7.00
C LEU A 92 7.55 21.17 6.96
N GLU A 93 7.01 21.85 7.97
CA GLU A 93 7.12 23.30 8.15
C GLU A 93 8.55 23.72 8.49
N MET A 94 9.17 23.00 9.44
CA MET A 94 10.48 23.33 9.97
C MET A 94 11.64 22.91 9.06
N GLU A 95 11.43 21.88 8.23
CA GLU A 95 12.41 21.40 7.24
C GLU A 95 11.72 21.12 5.89
N PRO A 96 11.47 22.16 5.06
CA PRO A 96 10.73 22.02 3.81
C PRO A 96 11.36 21.06 2.78
N SER A 97 12.68 20.81 2.84
CA SER A 97 13.35 19.91 1.89
C SER A 97 12.88 18.45 2.01
N LEU A 98 12.25 18.08 3.14
CA LEU A 98 11.62 16.77 3.33
C LEU A 98 10.56 16.47 2.26
N ARG A 99 9.86 17.49 1.76
CA ARG A 99 8.85 17.32 0.70
C ARG A 99 9.45 16.76 -0.58
N THR A 100 10.67 17.18 -0.94
CA THR A 100 11.39 16.66 -2.10
C THR A 100 11.79 15.19 -1.90
N ALA A 101 12.26 14.83 -0.69
CA ALA A 101 12.61 13.45 -0.38
C ALA A 101 11.38 12.52 -0.45
N LEU A 102 10.24 12.98 0.10
CA LEU A 102 8.97 12.27 0.03
C LEU A 102 8.49 12.07 -1.41
N GLN A 103 8.50 13.12 -2.23
CA GLN A 103 8.12 13.04 -3.65
C GLN A 103 9.04 12.10 -4.44
N LYS A 104 10.34 12.08 -4.14
CA LYS A 104 11.30 11.18 -4.79
C LYS A 104 11.03 9.71 -4.43
N ALA A 105 10.65 9.44 -3.19
CA ALA A 105 10.34 8.08 -2.72
C ALA A 105 8.96 7.60 -3.21
N ALA A 106 8.00 8.52 -3.34
CA ALA A 106 6.63 8.22 -3.73
C ALA A 106 6.55 7.44 -5.05
N LYS A 107 5.55 6.56 -5.14
CA LYS A 107 5.16 5.95 -6.42
C LYS A 107 4.71 7.07 -7.38
N LYS A 108 5.30 7.10 -8.58
CA LYS A 108 5.06 8.17 -9.57
C LYS A 108 3.65 8.12 -10.15
N ASP A 109 3.19 6.93 -10.50
CA ASP A 109 1.90 6.69 -11.16
C ASP A 109 1.05 5.72 -10.33
N PRO A 110 0.55 6.14 -9.16
CA PRO A 110 -0.30 5.29 -8.33
C PRO A 110 -1.68 5.09 -8.98
N VAL A 111 -2.22 3.88 -8.89
CA VAL A 111 -3.58 3.56 -9.35
C VAL A 111 -4.62 4.15 -8.39
N LEU A 112 -4.36 4.09 -7.09
CA LEU A 112 -5.22 4.46 -5.98
C LEU A 112 -4.58 5.53 -5.09
N ARG A 113 -3.35 5.30 -4.63
CA ARG A 113 -2.67 6.18 -3.68
C ARG A 113 -1.15 5.93 -3.68
N ALA A 114 -0.39 7.02 -3.56
CA ALA A 114 1.04 6.94 -3.23
C ALA A 114 1.23 7.29 -1.74
N ASP A 115 1.98 6.45 -1.04
CA ASP A 115 2.43 6.69 0.32
C ASP A 115 3.95 6.82 0.35
N ALA A 116 4.46 7.70 1.20
CA ALA A 116 5.88 7.79 1.49
C ALA A 116 6.11 8.40 2.86
N ILE A 117 7.23 8.03 3.47
CA ILE A 117 7.72 8.54 4.74
C ILE A 117 9.15 9.07 4.58
N VAL A 118 9.54 9.94 5.49
CA VAL A 118 10.90 10.40 5.66
C VAL A 118 11.24 10.57 7.14
N LEU A 119 12.42 10.10 7.50
CA LEU A 119 13.03 10.26 8.81
C LEU A 119 14.39 10.92 8.59
N ARG A 120 14.62 12.08 9.21
CA ARG A 120 15.88 12.80 9.06
C ARG A 120 16.35 13.41 10.37
N ARG A 121 17.62 13.21 10.72
CA ARG A 121 18.28 13.93 11.80
C ARG A 121 19.11 15.09 11.25
N GLN A 122 19.02 16.23 11.90
CA GLN A 122 19.92 17.37 11.73
C GLN A 122 20.30 17.90 13.12
N GLY A 123 21.53 17.61 13.56
CA GLY A 123 21.98 18.00 14.90
C GLY A 123 21.12 17.37 16.00
N ASN A 124 20.47 18.21 16.81
CA ASN A 124 19.56 17.79 17.89
C ASN A 124 18.10 17.61 17.44
N ARG A 125 17.79 17.79 16.15
CA ARG A 125 16.42 17.66 15.62
C ARG A 125 16.28 16.38 14.82
N VAL A 126 15.19 15.65 15.06
CA VAL A 126 14.79 14.46 14.31
C VAL A 126 13.40 14.72 13.75
N PHE A 127 13.32 14.77 12.43
CA PHE A 127 12.11 15.04 11.68
C PHE A 127 11.49 13.72 11.21
N LEU A 128 10.20 13.54 11.47
CA LEU A 128 9.43 12.36 11.14
C LEU A 128 8.19 12.80 10.38
N ALA A 129 8.16 12.59 9.06
CA ALA A 129 7.09 13.10 8.21
C ALA A 129 6.69 12.12 7.11
N GLY A 130 5.55 12.40 6.49
CA GLY A 130 4.94 11.56 5.47
C GLY A 130 4.13 12.39 4.48
N LEU A 131 3.66 11.76 3.40
CA LEU A 131 2.88 12.44 2.35
C LEU A 131 1.42 12.75 2.74
N ASN A 132 0.88 12.06 3.73
CA ASN A 132 -0.48 12.18 4.22
C ASN A 132 -0.54 11.82 5.72
N ASP A 133 -1.72 11.96 6.35
CA ASP A 133 -1.92 11.74 7.79
C ASP A 133 -1.50 10.33 8.24
N ASP A 134 -1.89 9.28 7.50
CA ASP A 134 -1.44 7.90 7.78
C ASP A 134 0.10 7.80 7.74
N CYS A 135 0.73 8.42 6.75
CA CYS A 135 2.17 8.39 6.58
C CYS A 135 2.94 9.15 7.67
N HIS A 136 2.35 10.18 8.29
CA HIS A 136 2.94 10.81 9.47
C HIS A 136 3.08 9.81 10.62
N TYR A 137 2.06 8.97 10.82
CA TYR A 137 2.13 7.88 11.80
C TYR A 137 3.14 6.82 11.39
N TYR A 138 3.18 6.43 10.12
CA TYR A 138 4.14 5.45 9.61
C TYR A 138 5.60 5.87 9.85
N ALA A 139 5.93 7.16 9.68
CA ALA A 139 7.28 7.66 9.95
C ALA A 139 7.70 7.47 11.41
N VAL A 140 6.78 7.69 12.35
CA VAL A 140 6.99 7.42 13.78
C VAL A 140 7.12 5.92 14.05
N ALA A 141 6.23 5.10 13.48
CA ALA A 141 6.27 3.65 13.65
C ALA A 141 7.58 3.05 13.11
N GLU A 142 8.14 3.59 12.02
CA GLU A 142 9.46 3.18 11.52
C GLU A 142 10.60 3.53 12.48
N LEU A 143 10.58 4.70 13.12
CA LEU A 143 11.59 5.04 14.13
C LEU A 143 11.51 4.08 15.32
N LEU A 144 10.30 3.80 15.80
CA LEU A 144 10.06 2.83 16.87
C LEU A 144 10.53 1.42 16.48
N ARG A 145 10.30 1.00 15.23
CA ARG A 145 10.82 -0.27 14.70
C ARG A 145 12.34 -0.32 14.69
N ARG A 146 13.02 0.79 14.37
CA ARG A 146 14.49 0.88 14.42
C ARG A 146 15.05 0.72 15.82
N TRP A 147 14.30 1.15 16.83
CA TRP A 147 14.63 0.89 18.24
C TRP A 147 14.21 -0.49 18.75
N GLY A 148 13.51 -1.26 17.92
CA GLY A 148 13.19 -2.67 18.16
C GLY A 148 11.74 -2.96 18.52
N CYS A 149 10.85 -1.95 18.57
CA CYS A 149 9.42 -2.21 18.79
C CYS A 149 8.82 -3.08 17.68
N ARG A 150 8.00 -4.06 18.03
CA ARG A 150 7.23 -4.90 17.10
C ARG A 150 5.80 -5.06 17.58
N TRP A 151 4.87 -5.19 16.64
CA TRP A 151 3.44 -5.39 16.89
C TRP A 151 2.97 -6.58 16.04
N TYR A 152 2.86 -7.75 16.67
CA TYR A 152 2.55 -9.00 15.98
C TYR A 152 1.06 -9.32 15.94
N LEU A 153 0.31 -8.84 16.93
CA LEU A 153 -1.14 -8.98 17.03
C LEU A 153 -1.74 -7.64 17.46
N PRO A 154 -3.05 -7.42 17.20
CA PRO A 154 -3.76 -6.31 17.79
C PRO A 154 -3.72 -6.33 19.32
N THR A 155 -3.82 -5.14 19.93
CA THR A 155 -3.74 -4.90 21.39
C THR A 155 -2.36 -5.12 22.01
N GLU A 156 -2.23 -4.85 23.31
CA GLU A 156 -1.00 -4.97 24.09
C GLU A 156 -0.41 -6.39 24.11
N ILE A 157 -1.23 -7.43 23.93
CA ILE A 157 -0.77 -8.83 23.93
C ILE A 157 0.20 -9.13 22.78
N GLY A 158 0.08 -8.38 21.67
CA GLY A 158 0.92 -8.53 20.49
C GLY A 158 2.17 -7.65 20.49
N GLU A 159 2.37 -6.84 21.52
CA GLU A 159 3.45 -5.86 21.57
C GLU A 159 4.74 -6.48 22.12
N CYS A 160 5.82 -6.34 21.35
CA CYS A 160 7.16 -6.69 21.78
C CYS A 160 8.00 -5.41 21.84
N ILE A 161 8.12 -4.85 23.05
CA ILE A 161 8.79 -3.58 23.31
C ILE A 161 10.10 -3.84 24.07
N PRO A 162 11.27 -3.57 23.48
CA PRO A 162 12.55 -3.83 24.12
C PRO A 162 12.80 -2.86 25.28
N ARG A 163 13.69 -3.22 26.22
CA ARG A 163 14.17 -2.29 27.25
C ARG A 163 15.53 -1.73 26.86
N HIS A 164 15.71 -0.43 27.04
CA HIS A 164 16.96 0.29 26.79
C HIS A 164 17.31 1.15 27.99
N GLN A 165 18.53 1.02 28.52
CA GLN A 165 19.02 1.94 29.55
C GLN A 165 19.30 3.33 28.98
N THR A 166 19.89 3.37 27.78
CA THR A 166 20.17 4.59 27.02
C THR A 166 19.62 4.40 25.62
N LEU A 167 18.71 5.29 25.21
CA LEU A 167 18.11 5.30 23.89
C LEU A 167 18.74 6.42 23.05
N LYS A 168 19.22 6.09 21.85
CA LYS A 168 19.99 7.01 21.02
C LYS A 168 19.63 6.92 19.53
N ILE A 169 19.97 7.97 18.79
CA ILE A 169 19.86 8.04 17.33
C ILE A 169 21.21 8.51 16.78
N GLY A 170 21.85 7.70 15.95
CA GLY A 170 23.05 8.09 15.21
C GLY A 170 22.70 8.95 13.99
N ASP A 171 23.39 8.77 12.88
CA ASP A 171 22.98 9.38 11.61
C ASP A 171 21.65 8.81 11.13
N LEU A 172 20.81 9.68 10.58
CA LEU A 172 19.48 9.31 10.07
C LEU A 172 19.12 10.18 8.88
N ASP A 173 19.09 9.58 7.70
CA ASP A 173 18.47 10.14 6.49
C ASP A 173 17.85 8.99 5.71
N HIS A 174 16.55 8.80 5.89
CA HIS A 174 15.83 7.66 5.35
C HIS A 174 14.51 8.13 4.74
N ALA A 175 14.26 7.75 3.49
CA ALA A 175 12.97 7.90 2.84
C ALA A 175 12.53 6.55 2.27
N TYR A 176 11.24 6.25 2.38
CA TYR A 176 10.68 4.97 1.98
C TYR A 176 9.24 5.13 1.51
N ALA A 177 8.84 4.31 0.54
CA ALA A 177 7.48 4.18 0.07
C ALA A 177 7.12 2.68 0.01
N PRO A 178 5.95 2.27 0.54
CA PRO A 178 5.49 0.90 0.38
C PRO A 178 5.28 0.54 -1.11
N PRO A 179 5.67 -0.67 -1.56
CA PRO A 179 5.52 -1.08 -2.95
C PRO A 179 4.05 -1.31 -3.35
N PHE A 180 3.22 -1.75 -2.40
CA PHE A 180 1.80 -1.97 -2.60
C PHE A 180 0.99 -0.76 -2.13
N GLU A 181 0.04 -0.31 -2.95
CA GLU A 181 -0.83 0.83 -2.61
C GLU A 181 -1.94 0.46 -1.63
N VAL A 182 -2.47 -0.75 -1.75
CA VAL A 182 -3.47 -1.33 -0.84
C VAL A 182 -2.76 -2.26 0.12
N ARG A 183 -2.89 -2.00 1.41
CA ARG A 183 -2.28 -2.79 2.48
C ARG A 183 -3.32 -2.93 3.58
N ASN A 184 -4.42 -3.60 3.26
CA ASN A 184 -5.55 -3.77 4.18
C ASN A 184 -5.36 -5.02 5.05
N TYR A 185 -6.06 -5.02 6.17
CA TYR A 185 -6.17 -6.14 7.09
C TYR A 185 -7.65 -6.56 7.17
N TRP A 186 -7.95 -7.77 6.72
CA TRP A 186 -9.29 -8.34 6.80
C TRP A 186 -9.43 -9.17 8.07
N ILE A 187 -10.52 -8.95 8.80
CA ILE A 187 -10.89 -9.72 9.98
C ILE A 187 -12.06 -10.60 9.59
N ALA A 188 -11.95 -11.90 9.86
CA ALA A 188 -13.00 -12.86 9.58
C ALA A 188 -14.30 -12.51 10.34
N TRP A 189 -15.42 -13.05 9.89
CA TRP A 189 -16.77 -12.73 10.39
C TRP A 189 -16.99 -12.94 11.90
N ASN A 190 -16.14 -13.75 12.54
CA ASN A 190 -16.16 -14.01 13.99
C ASN A 190 -14.99 -13.36 14.76
N GLY A 191 -14.16 -12.54 14.09
CA GLY A 191 -13.01 -11.89 14.69
C GLY A 191 -13.34 -10.59 15.41
N SER A 192 -12.49 -10.22 16.36
CA SER A 192 -12.59 -8.96 17.10
C SER A 192 -11.85 -7.83 16.36
N ASN A 193 -12.45 -6.65 16.30
CA ASN A 193 -11.82 -5.43 15.78
C ASN A 193 -11.03 -4.66 16.86
N ALA A 194 -10.90 -5.21 18.07
CA ALA A 194 -10.19 -4.55 19.16
C ALA A 194 -8.72 -4.26 18.79
N GLY A 195 -8.32 -2.99 18.88
CA GLY A 195 -6.96 -2.54 18.57
C GLY A 195 -6.58 -2.62 17.08
N GLN A 196 -7.53 -2.87 16.17
CA GLN A 196 -7.26 -2.99 14.74
C GLN A 196 -6.69 -1.69 14.15
N GLU A 197 -7.26 -0.54 14.49
CA GLU A 197 -6.85 0.74 13.90
C GLU A 197 -5.40 1.11 14.24
N GLU A 198 -4.97 0.86 15.48
CA GLU A 198 -3.59 1.01 15.89
C GLU A 198 -2.68 -0.03 15.24
N PHE A 199 -3.06 -1.30 15.31
CA PHE A 199 -2.25 -2.41 14.79
C PHE A 199 -1.94 -2.24 13.31
N THR A 200 -2.97 -1.91 12.53
CA THR A 200 -2.82 -1.66 11.09
C THR A 200 -1.83 -0.54 10.83
N ARG A 201 -1.98 0.60 11.51
CA ARG A 201 -1.10 1.76 11.27
C ARG A 201 0.34 1.52 11.70
N ARG A 202 0.56 0.85 12.82
CA ARG A 202 1.90 0.45 13.31
C ARG A 202 2.63 -0.47 12.34
N ASN A 203 1.87 -1.21 11.53
CA ASN A 203 2.38 -2.12 10.50
C ASN A 203 2.22 -1.59 9.06
N PHE A 204 2.07 -0.26 8.90
CA PHE A 204 1.99 0.41 7.60
C PHE A 204 0.78 0.00 6.75
N MET A 205 -0.19 -0.66 7.35
CA MET A 205 -1.45 -0.97 6.70
C MET A 205 -2.31 0.28 6.64
N ASN A 206 -3.11 0.38 5.58
CA ASN A 206 -4.07 1.46 5.38
C ASN A 206 -5.49 0.92 5.49
N TYR A 207 -6.44 1.84 5.68
CA TYR A 207 -7.86 1.54 5.71
C TYR A 207 -8.58 2.46 4.73
N GLY A 208 -9.60 1.94 4.05
CA GLY A 208 -10.36 2.72 3.06
C GLY A 208 -9.60 2.99 1.75
N VAL A 209 -8.45 2.34 1.51
CA VAL A 209 -7.77 2.36 0.22
C VAL A 209 -8.05 1.03 -0.49
N GLY A 210 -8.69 1.10 -1.65
CA GLY A 210 -9.07 -0.07 -2.42
C GLY A 210 -10.33 0.18 -3.24
N VAL A 211 -10.59 -0.71 -4.19
CA VAL A 211 -11.84 -0.79 -4.93
C VAL A 211 -12.68 -1.90 -4.30
N PRO A 212 -13.99 -1.69 -4.04
CA PRO A 212 -14.84 -2.76 -3.53
C PRO A 212 -14.79 -3.97 -4.46
N SER A 213 -14.55 -5.16 -3.89
CA SER A 213 -14.46 -6.42 -4.65
C SER A 213 -15.25 -7.58 -4.05
N GLY A 214 -15.94 -7.38 -2.93
CA GLY A 214 -16.74 -8.43 -2.28
C GLY A 214 -17.90 -8.94 -3.15
N HIS A 215 -18.48 -10.08 -2.76
CA HIS A 215 -19.58 -10.74 -3.46
C HIS A 215 -20.75 -9.78 -3.71
N ALA A 216 -21.07 -9.55 -4.99
CA ALA A 216 -22.04 -8.53 -5.39
C ALA A 216 -22.82 -8.92 -6.64
N ILE A 217 -22.27 -9.76 -7.53
CA ILE A 217 -22.90 -10.05 -8.82
C ILE A 217 -24.29 -10.65 -8.66
N GLY A 218 -24.51 -11.46 -7.61
CA GLY A 218 -25.79 -12.10 -7.34
C GLY A 218 -26.91 -11.10 -7.14
N ALA A 219 -26.63 -9.93 -6.57
CA ALA A 219 -27.63 -8.86 -6.41
C ALA A 219 -28.05 -8.23 -7.75
N TYR A 220 -27.24 -8.36 -8.81
CA TYR A 220 -27.53 -7.77 -10.12
C TYR A 220 -28.18 -8.74 -11.10
N VAL A 221 -28.06 -10.05 -10.89
CA VAL A 221 -28.42 -11.06 -11.91
C VAL A 221 -29.60 -11.96 -11.53
N GLN A 222 -30.32 -11.65 -10.44
CA GLN A 222 -31.45 -12.48 -9.97
C GLN A 222 -32.47 -12.77 -11.08
N GLU A 223 -32.78 -11.77 -11.92
CA GLU A 223 -33.75 -11.90 -13.02
C GLU A 223 -33.23 -12.74 -14.20
N LEU A 224 -31.95 -13.09 -14.20
CA LEU A 224 -31.29 -13.87 -15.26
C LEU A 224 -31.06 -15.34 -14.87
N ILE A 225 -31.42 -15.73 -13.64
CA ILE A 225 -31.28 -17.10 -13.16
C ILE A 225 -32.21 -18.02 -13.98
N PRO A 226 -31.68 -19.08 -14.63
CA PRO A 226 -32.54 -20.01 -15.35
C PRO A 226 -33.54 -20.73 -14.43
N LYS A 227 -34.71 -21.07 -14.96
CA LYS A 227 -35.76 -21.73 -14.19
C LYS A 227 -35.25 -23.04 -13.57
N GLY A 228 -35.44 -23.19 -12.26
CA GLY A 228 -35.02 -24.37 -11.50
C GLY A 228 -33.51 -24.43 -11.21
N LYS A 229 -32.78 -23.33 -11.44
CA LYS A 229 -31.35 -23.20 -11.18
C LYS A 229 -31.08 -22.15 -10.09
N SER A 230 -29.80 -21.85 -9.86
CA SER A 230 -29.34 -20.89 -8.86
C SER A 230 -28.55 -19.73 -9.51
N VAL A 231 -28.11 -18.77 -8.69
CA VAL A 231 -27.21 -17.68 -9.12
C VAL A 231 -25.94 -18.19 -9.81
N PHE A 232 -25.49 -19.39 -9.47
CA PHE A 232 -24.32 -20.03 -10.07
C PHE A 232 -24.54 -20.48 -11.52
N ASN A 233 -25.77 -20.37 -12.05
CA ASN A 233 -26.13 -20.80 -13.39
C ASN A 233 -26.53 -19.68 -14.34
N VAL A 234 -26.24 -18.43 -13.97
CA VAL A 234 -26.49 -17.31 -14.86
C VAL A 234 -25.65 -17.41 -16.14
N PRO A 235 -26.17 -16.98 -17.29
CA PRO A 235 -25.39 -16.93 -18.53
C PRO A 235 -24.38 -15.79 -18.45
N ILE A 236 -23.10 -16.09 -18.22
CA ILE A 236 -22.10 -15.11 -17.77
C ILE A 236 -21.75 -14.12 -18.88
N ALA A 237 -21.22 -14.61 -20.00
CA ALA A 237 -20.64 -13.80 -21.07
C ALA A 237 -21.66 -13.33 -22.12
N GLU A 238 -22.94 -13.66 -21.95
CA GLU A 238 -23.98 -13.22 -22.87
C GLU A 238 -24.17 -11.70 -22.82
N PRO A 239 -24.29 -11.00 -23.97
CA PRO A 239 -24.46 -9.55 -24.00
C PRO A 239 -25.63 -9.04 -23.14
N ARG A 240 -26.73 -9.81 -23.09
CA ARG A 240 -27.90 -9.48 -22.25
C ARG A 240 -27.55 -9.38 -20.75
N THR A 241 -26.59 -10.17 -20.29
CA THR A 241 -26.15 -10.18 -18.89
C THR A 241 -25.35 -8.92 -18.60
N ALA A 242 -24.42 -8.57 -19.51
CA ALA A 242 -23.67 -7.33 -19.41
C ALA A 242 -24.59 -6.10 -19.48
N ASP A 243 -25.59 -6.09 -20.36
CA ASP A 243 -26.57 -5.00 -20.46
C ASP A 243 -27.41 -4.84 -19.19
N HIS A 244 -27.88 -5.97 -18.63
CA HIS A 244 -28.68 -5.97 -17.40
C HIS A 244 -27.88 -5.45 -16.21
N ILE A 245 -26.64 -5.92 -16.02
CA ILE A 245 -25.74 -5.45 -14.96
C ILE A 245 -25.42 -3.96 -15.17
N ALA A 246 -25.01 -3.56 -16.38
CA ALA A 246 -24.68 -2.17 -16.69
C ALA A 246 -25.84 -1.22 -16.37
N ALA A 247 -27.08 -1.61 -16.67
CA ALA A 247 -28.27 -0.82 -16.33
C ALA A 247 -28.46 -0.66 -14.81
N LYS A 248 -28.18 -1.69 -14.00
CA LYS A 248 -28.31 -1.66 -12.54
C LYS A 248 -27.27 -0.77 -11.87
N ILE A 249 -26.06 -0.68 -12.42
CA ILE A 249 -24.93 0.07 -11.84
C ILE A 249 -24.68 1.42 -12.53
N ASP A 250 -25.46 1.76 -13.56
CA ASP A 250 -25.31 2.94 -14.41
C ASP A 250 -25.18 4.25 -13.61
N ALA A 251 -26.13 4.49 -12.70
CA ALA A 251 -26.18 5.71 -11.90
C ALA A 251 -24.96 5.85 -10.98
N LYS A 252 -24.53 4.75 -10.34
CA LYS A 252 -23.35 4.74 -9.46
C LYS A 252 -22.08 5.00 -10.23
N PHE A 253 -21.91 4.34 -11.38
CA PHE A 253 -20.76 4.54 -12.24
C PHE A 253 -20.71 5.99 -12.77
N ALA A 254 -21.86 6.55 -13.16
CA ALA A 254 -21.98 7.94 -13.59
C ALA A 254 -21.61 8.94 -12.47
N ALA A 255 -21.98 8.63 -11.22
CA ALA A 255 -21.62 9.42 -10.04
C ALA A 255 -20.14 9.31 -9.65
N GLY A 256 -19.37 8.43 -10.28
CA GLY A 256 -17.96 8.20 -9.96
C GLY A 256 -17.73 7.32 -8.74
N GLU A 257 -18.75 6.56 -8.31
CA GLU A 257 -18.64 5.62 -7.19
C GLU A 257 -17.92 4.34 -7.65
N ASP A 258 -17.00 3.84 -6.83
CA ASP A 258 -16.37 2.54 -7.05
C ASP A 258 -17.37 1.40 -6.76
N ILE A 259 -17.37 0.36 -7.60
CA ILE A 259 -18.39 -0.70 -7.62
C ILE A 259 -17.72 -2.07 -7.54
N SER A 260 -18.36 -3.03 -6.85
CA SER A 260 -17.97 -4.43 -6.93
C SER A 260 -18.82 -5.18 -7.96
N LEU A 261 -18.17 -6.01 -8.77
CA LEU A 261 -18.76 -7.10 -9.56
C LEU A 261 -18.17 -8.46 -9.14
N GLY A 262 -17.71 -8.57 -7.89
CA GLY A 262 -17.24 -9.81 -7.30
C GLY A 262 -18.29 -10.91 -7.42
N MET A 263 -17.86 -12.09 -7.85
CA MET A 263 -18.69 -13.30 -7.90
C MET A 263 -19.06 -13.78 -6.50
N GLU A 264 -20.13 -14.57 -6.38
CA GLU A 264 -20.54 -15.21 -5.13
C GLU A 264 -19.59 -16.36 -4.74
N ASP A 265 -19.55 -16.71 -3.45
CA ASP A 265 -18.84 -17.90 -2.94
C ASP A 265 -19.48 -19.18 -3.49
N GLY A 266 -18.85 -19.79 -4.49
CA GLY A 266 -19.29 -21.06 -5.06
C GLY A 266 -18.73 -21.34 -6.45
N ILE A 267 -19.21 -22.43 -7.05
CA ILE A 267 -18.78 -22.87 -8.38
C ILE A 267 -19.85 -22.48 -9.40
N TYR A 268 -19.47 -21.66 -10.36
CA TYR A 268 -20.34 -21.27 -11.46
C TYR A 268 -20.34 -22.32 -12.56
N GLU A 269 -21.51 -22.57 -13.15
CA GLU A 269 -21.73 -23.48 -14.28
C GLU A 269 -22.84 -22.92 -15.18
N SER A 270 -22.57 -22.73 -16.47
CA SER A 270 -23.53 -22.13 -17.39
C SER A 270 -23.84 -23.02 -18.60
N ASP A 271 -25.13 -23.11 -18.94
CA ASP A 271 -25.62 -23.78 -20.15
C ASP A 271 -25.49 -22.91 -21.42
N SER A 272 -25.04 -21.66 -21.26
CA SER A 272 -24.84 -20.69 -22.34
C SER A 272 -23.93 -21.23 -23.44
N ALA A 273 -24.30 -20.99 -24.71
CA ALA A 273 -23.46 -21.33 -25.84
C ALA A 273 -22.17 -20.49 -25.86
N ARG A 274 -22.28 -19.20 -25.51
CA ARG A 274 -21.13 -18.29 -25.46
C ARG A 274 -20.15 -18.65 -24.34
N ASP A 275 -20.66 -19.04 -23.18
CA ASP A 275 -19.79 -19.45 -22.06
C ASP A 275 -19.02 -20.72 -22.41
N ARG A 276 -19.69 -21.72 -23.01
CA ARG A 276 -19.02 -22.95 -23.49
C ARG A 276 -17.97 -22.67 -24.56
N GLU A 277 -18.24 -21.74 -25.48
CA GLU A 277 -17.26 -21.33 -26.49
C GLU A 277 -16.02 -20.67 -25.86
N LEU A 278 -16.23 -19.77 -24.88
CA LEU A 278 -15.15 -19.07 -24.18
C LEU A 278 -14.34 -20.00 -23.29
N GLN A 279 -15.01 -20.88 -22.55
CA GLN A 279 -14.40 -21.91 -21.72
C GLN A 279 -13.52 -22.86 -22.54
N ALA A 280 -13.89 -23.14 -23.80
CA ALA A 280 -13.11 -23.94 -24.75
C ALA A 280 -12.61 -25.30 -24.19
N ASN A 281 -13.42 -25.94 -23.34
CA ASN A 281 -13.08 -27.17 -22.60
C ASN A 281 -11.89 -27.06 -21.64
N PHE A 282 -11.39 -25.85 -21.37
CA PHE A 282 -10.34 -25.62 -20.38
C PHE A 282 -10.85 -25.96 -18.98
N GLN A 283 -10.08 -26.77 -18.27
CA GLN A 283 -10.41 -27.24 -16.92
C GLN A 283 -9.54 -26.52 -15.91
N ASP A 284 -10.17 -26.04 -14.84
CA ASP A 284 -9.48 -25.61 -13.65
C ASP A 284 -8.92 -26.84 -12.93
N LYS A 285 -7.59 -26.93 -12.87
CA LYS A 285 -6.89 -28.07 -12.27
C LYS A 285 -6.89 -28.06 -10.74
N TYR A 286 -7.23 -26.94 -10.12
CA TYR A 286 -7.31 -26.80 -8.66
C TYR A 286 -8.71 -27.14 -8.16
N PHE A 287 -9.76 -26.69 -8.88
CA PHE A 287 -11.15 -26.98 -8.54
C PHE A 287 -11.74 -28.22 -9.24
N LEU A 288 -11.03 -28.78 -10.22
CA LEU A 288 -11.47 -29.95 -11.00
C LEU A 288 -12.82 -29.74 -11.71
N VAL A 289 -13.04 -28.52 -12.19
CA VAL A 289 -14.25 -28.08 -12.89
C VAL A 289 -13.88 -27.20 -14.10
N PRO A 290 -14.79 -26.97 -15.05
CA PRO A 290 -14.60 -25.96 -16.09
C PRO A 290 -14.09 -24.61 -15.57
N SER A 291 -13.02 -24.09 -16.17
CA SER A 291 -12.56 -22.72 -15.88
C SER A 291 -13.46 -21.70 -16.58
N LEU A 292 -13.92 -20.70 -15.84
CA LEU A 292 -14.77 -19.62 -16.33
C LEU A 292 -14.03 -18.28 -16.35
N THR A 293 -12.69 -18.27 -16.31
CA THR A 293 -11.91 -17.03 -16.38
C THR A 293 -12.27 -16.21 -17.62
N ASP A 294 -12.21 -16.81 -18.82
CA ASP A 294 -12.53 -16.12 -20.07
C ASP A 294 -14.01 -15.65 -20.13
N PRO A 295 -15.02 -16.48 -19.76
CA PRO A 295 -16.40 -16.02 -19.59
C PRO A 295 -16.57 -14.80 -18.67
N PHE A 296 -15.98 -14.81 -17.48
CA PHE A 296 -16.11 -13.70 -16.54
C PHE A 296 -15.36 -12.45 -17.01
N LEU A 297 -14.15 -12.59 -17.57
CA LEU A 297 -13.43 -11.46 -18.13
C LEU A 297 -14.16 -10.83 -19.32
N GLU A 298 -14.83 -11.63 -20.16
CA GLU A 298 -15.71 -11.12 -21.21
C GLU A 298 -16.86 -10.30 -20.60
N LEU A 299 -17.56 -10.83 -19.58
CA LEU A 299 -18.62 -10.09 -18.87
C LEU A 299 -18.10 -8.76 -18.30
N TYR A 300 -17.01 -8.81 -17.54
CA TYR A 300 -16.42 -7.62 -16.90
C TYR A 300 -16.03 -6.57 -17.93
N ASN A 301 -15.39 -6.97 -19.04
CA ASN A 301 -15.02 -6.06 -20.12
C ASN A 301 -16.24 -5.47 -20.84
N GLN A 302 -17.28 -6.25 -21.06
CA GLN A 302 -18.50 -5.74 -21.68
C GLN A 302 -19.19 -4.70 -20.80
N VAL A 303 -19.36 -4.99 -19.50
CA VAL A 303 -19.96 -4.05 -18.53
C VAL A 303 -19.12 -2.77 -18.44
N ALA A 304 -17.82 -2.92 -18.14
CA ALA A 304 -16.91 -1.79 -18.00
C ALA A 304 -16.80 -0.97 -19.29
N GLY A 305 -16.71 -1.62 -20.45
CA GLY A 305 -16.61 -0.97 -21.75
C GLY A 305 -17.87 -0.19 -22.12
N LYS A 306 -19.07 -0.73 -21.83
CA LYS A 306 -20.35 -0.01 -22.04
C LYS A 306 -20.41 1.25 -21.19
N LEU A 307 -20.10 1.12 -19.89
CA LEU A 307 -20.14 2.25 -18.95
C LEU A 307 -19.06 3.29 -19.24
N ALA A 308 -17.83 2.89 -19.54
CA ALA A 308 -16.74 3.80 -19.88
C ALA A 308 -17.01 4.57 -21.18
N ARG A 309 -17.66 3.95 -22.17
CA ARG A 309 -18.10 4.65 -23.39
C ARG A 309 -19.20 5.66 -23.10
N LYS A 310 -20.15 5.32 -22.22
CA LYS A 310 -21.25 6.21 -21.83
C LYS A 310 -20.79 7.37 -20.94
N TYR A 311 -19.80 7.11 -20.07
CA TYR A 311 -19.28 8.06 -19.08
C TYR A 311 -17.74 8.14 -19.12
N PRO A 312 -17.15 8.70 -20.19
CA PRO A 312 -15.69 8.71 -20.39
C PRO A 312 -14.92 9.49 -19.31
N GLN A 313 -15.59 10.43 -18.64
CA GLN A 313 -15.01 11.25 -17.56
C GLN A 313 -15.19 10.64 -16.17
N SER A 314 -15.91 9.51 -16.04
CA SER A 314 -16.06 8.87 -14.75
C SER A 314 -14.72 8.36 -14.23
N LYS A 315 -14.50 8.59 -12.93
CA LYS A 315 -13.35 8.08 -12.17
C LYS A 315 -13.66 6.75 -11.49
N SER A 316 -14.88 6.23 -11.64
CA SER A 316 -15.31 4.95 -11.08
C SER A 316 -14.39 3.81 -11.50
N ARG A 317 -14.11 2.93 -10.55
CA ARG A 317 -13.46 1.64 -10.75
C ARG A 317 -14.42 0.51 -10.44
N ILE A 318 -14.20 -0.63 -11.07
CA ILE A 318 -15.00 -1.83 -10.93
C ILE A 318 -14.08 -2.95 -10.42
N GLY A 319 -14.24 -3.32 -9.15
CA GLY A 319 -13.47 -4.38 -8.51
C GLY A 319 -14.14 -5.73 -8.69
N PHE A 320 -13.35 -6.78 -8.81
CA PHE A 320 -13.84 -8.17 -8.80
C PHE A 320 -12.79 -9.10 -8.20
N LEU A 321 -13.23 -10.25 -7.69
CA LEU A 321 -12.35 -11.30 -7.18
C LEU A 321 -12.00 -12.29 -8.29
N ALA A 322 -10.80 -12.85 -8.24
CA ALA A 322 -10.39 -14.01 -9.03
C ALA A 322 -10.02 -15.16 -8.08
N TYR A 323 -10.97 -16.08 -7.90
CA TYR A 323 -10.88 -17.29 -7.06
C TYR A 323 -11.92 -18.31 -7.54
N SER A 324 -12.03 -19.48 -6.91
CA SER A 324 -12.92 -20.54 -7.41
C SER A 324 -12.54 -20.95 -8.83
N ASN A 325 -13.48 -21.22 -9.73
CA ASN A 325 -13.16 -21.61 -11.10
C ASN A 325 -12.83 -20.44 -12.03
N ILE A 326 -12.37 -19.29 -11.50
CA ILE A 326 -11.79 -18.18 -12.27
C ILE A 326 -10.38 -17.78 -11.80
N THR A 327 -9.69 -18.66 -11.08
CA THR A 327 -8.33 -18.41 -10.56
C THR A 327 -7.26 -18.48 -11.65
N LEU A 328 -7.45 -19.34 -12.66
CA LEU A 328 -6.47 -19.52 -13.72
C LEU A 328 -6.39 -18.29 -14.67
N PRO A 329 -5.23 -18.00 -15.27
CA PRO A 329 -5.10 -16.94 -16.27
C PRO A 329 -6.03 -17.14 -17.47
N PRO A 330 -6.47 -16.05 -18.13
CA PRO A 330 -7.22 -16.15 -19.36
C PRO A 330 -6.44 -16.89 -20.44
N GLN A 331 -7.12 -17.73 -21.21
CA GLN A 331 -6.50 -18.44 -22.34
C GLN A 331 -6.55 -17.58 -23.61
N ARG A 332 -7.37 -16.54 -23.61
CA ARG A 332 -7.49 -15.58 -24.70
C ARG A 332 -6.67 -14.33 -24.40
N GLN A 333 -6.09 -13.74 -25.45
CA GLN A 333 -5.48 -12.42 -25.33
C GLN A 333 -6.59 -11.38 -25.12
N VAL A 334 -6.71 -10.91 -23.87
CA VAL A 334 -7.71 -9.93 -23.46
C VAL A 334 -7.00 -8.75 -22.81
N VAL A 335 -7.37 -7.54 -23.22
CA VAL A 335 -6.96 -6.31 -22.55
C VAL A 335 -8.11 -5.88 -21.65
N ALA A 336 -7.87 -5.84 -20.34
CA ALA A 336 -8.85 -5.38 -19.39
C ALA A 336 -9.22 -3.91 -19.64
N ALA A 337 -10.52 -3.60 -19.65
CA ALA A 337 -11.02 -2.25 -19.71
C ALA A 337 -10.48 -1.41 -18.54
N ARG A 338 -10.13 -0.15 -18.81
CA ARG A 338 -9.49 0.78 -17.85
C ARG A 338 -10.03 0.77 -16.41
N PRO A 339 -11.37 0.74 -16.15
CA PRO A 339 -11.85 0.83 -14.77
C PRO A 339 -11.74 -0.49 -14.00
N LEU A 340 -11.41 -1.61 -14.63
CA LEU A 340 -11.37 -2.91 -13.98
C LEU A 340 -10.18 -3.05 -13.01
N VAL A 341 -10.44 -3.57 -11.82
CA VAL A 341 -9.42 -3.91 -10.81
C VAL A 341 -9.65 -5.34 -10.32
N ALA A 342 -8.72 -6.23 -10.64
CA ALA A 342 -8.76 -7.62 -10.21
C ALA A 342 -8.12 -7.79 -8.82
N TYR A 343 -8.82 -8.50 -7.94
CA TYR A 343 -8.31 -8.97 -6.66
C TYR A 343 -8.07 -10.48 -6.76
N LEU A 344 -6.81 -10.87 -6.93
CA LEU A 344 -6.43 -12.27 -6.93
C LEU A 344 -6.60 -12.82 -5.50
N ALA A 345 -7.43 -13.84 -5.34
CA ALA A 345 -7.73 -14.47 -4.06
C ALA A 345 -7.57 -16.00 -4.15
N PRO A 346 -6.36 -16.51 -4.45
CA PRO A 346 -6.14 -17.93 -4.68
C PRO A 346 -6.12 -18.69 -3.34
N ILE A 347 -7.31 -18.97 -2.79
CA ILE A 347 -7.50 -19.72 -1.54
C ILE A 347 -7.18 -21.22 -1.70
N ASP A 348 -7.09 -21.64 -2.95
CA ASP A 348 -7.01 -22.99 -3.48
C ASP A 348 -5.58 -23.38 -3.89
N ILE A 349 -4.63 -22.44 -3.84
CA ILE A 349 -3.20 -22.73 -3.98
C ILE A 349 -2.55 -22.91 -2.61
N ASP A 350 -1.41 -23.58 -2.59
CA ASP A 350 -0.65 -23.96 -1.39
C ASP A 350 -0.47 -22.81 -0.38
N PRO A 351 -1.21 -22.79 0.75
CA PRO A 351 -1.17 -21.69 1.71
C PRO A 351 0.05 -21.73 2.64
N ASN A 352 0.83 -22.82 2.62
CA ASN A 352 1.87 -23.05 3.62
C ASN A 352 3.23 -22.49 3.21
N HIS A 353 3.47 -22.38 1.90
CA HIS A 353 4.75 -21.95 1.36
C HIS A 353 4.71 -20.51 0.84
N GLY A 354 5.85 -19.83 0.88
CA GLY A 354 6.03 -18.50 0.29
C GLY A 354 5.87 -18.51 -1.24
N MET A 355 5.61 -17.34 -1.82
CA MET A 355 5.38 -17.18 -3.27
C MET A 355 6.55 -17.66 -4.14
N ASP A 356 7.76 -17.66 -3.60
CA ASP A 356 9.00 -18.03 -4.27
C ASP A 356 9.54 -19.41 -3.86
N ASP A 357 8.80 -20.16 -3.04
CA ASP A 357 9.28 -21.44 -2.51
C ASP A 357 9.33 -22.53 -3.60
N PRO A 358 10.52 -23.09 -3.92
CA PRO A 358 10.66 -24.09 -4.97
C PRO A 358 10.01 -25.44 -4.61
N ARG A 359 9.65 -25.66 -3.35
CA ARG A 359 8.99 -26.89 -2.89
C ARG A 359 7.49 -26.91 -3.19
N SER A 360 6.95 -25.80 -3.65
CA SER A 360 5.52 -25.65 -3.94
C SER A 360 5.30 -25.48 -5.45
N PRO A 361 4.98 -26.56 -6.18
CA PRO A 361 4.63 -26.46 -7.59
C PRO A 361 3.51 -25.44 -7.88
N PRO A 362 2.43 -25.35 -7.08
CA PRO A 362 1.40 -24.31 -7.26
C PRO A 362 1.95 -22.88 -7.15
N ARG A 363 2.90 -22.61 -6.24
CA ARG A 363 3.54 -21.29 -6.12
C ARG A 363 4.46 -20.98 -7.29
N GLN A 364 5.19 -21.98 -7.80
CA GLN A 364 6.03 -21.80 -8.99
C GLN A 364 5.19 -21.44 -10.22
N GLU A 365 4.05 -22.10 -10.44
CA GLU A 365 3.13 -21.72 -11.52
C GLU A 365 2.61 -20.29 -11.33
N TYR A 366 2.20 -19.92 -10.12
CA TYR A 366 1.72 -18.58 -9.86
C TYR A 366 2.77 -17.50 -10.15
N ARG A 367 4.05 -17.82 -10.00
CA ARG A 367 5.16 -16.93 -10.34
C ARG A 367 5.37 -16.77 -11.85
N GLU A 368 4.99 -17.76 -12.65
CA GLU A 368 5.13 -17.74 -14.11
C GLU A 368 4.00 -16.95 -14.80
N ILE A 369 2.89 -16.73 -14.10
CA ILE A 369 1.76 -15.86 -14.46
C ILE A 369 2.14 -14.40 -14.26
#